data_AF-A0A6I6EME7-F1
#
_entry.id   AF-A0A6I6EME7-F1
#
_cell.length_a   1.000
_cell.length_b   1.000
_cell.length_c   1.000
_cell.angle_alpha   90.00
_cell.angle_beta   90.00
_cell.angle_gamma   90.00
#
_symmetry.space_group_name_H-M   'P 1'
#
loop_
_entity.id
_entity.type
_entity.pdbx_description
1 polymer ?
#
loop_
_entity_poly.entity_id
_entity_poly.type
_entity_poly.pdbx_seq_one_letter_code
_entity_poly.pdbx_strand_id
1 'polypeptide(L)'
;MSDSVNKQKKDVSEIENEHRIDQLVDVVEKHTRTERHLEQYSNIGNSENREHAREIQKEREEEINTLKNIIAYGDDKLQDTVADELDNLEKNYIYSEGYLEHNAEHMPKEDMKNLKEKQENRREKMRELKFK
;
A
#
# COMPACT_ATOMS: atom_id res chain seq x y z
N MET A 1 -5.49 42.41 -3.90
CA MET A 1 -5.26 41.34 -4.91
C MET A 1 -4.95 39.98 -4.26
N SER A 2 -4.56 39.91 -2.98
CA SER A 2 -4.28 38.67 -2.23
C SER A 2 -5.53 37.83 -1.92
N ASP A 3 -6.64 38.46 -1.56
CA ASP A 3 -7.75 37.75 -0.91
C ASP A 3 -8.62 36.97 -1.90
N SER A 4 -8.77 37.47 -3.14
CA SER A 4 -9.47 36.76 -4.22
C SER A 4 -8.73 35.53 -4.71
N VAL A 5 -7.39 35.58 -4.75
CA VAL A 5 -6.54 34.44 -5.14
C VAL A 5 -6.59 33.34 -4.08
N ASN A 6 -6.63 33.73 -2.80
CA ASN A 6 -6.69 32.76 -1.70
C ASN A 6 -8.07 32.08 -1.62
N LYS A 7 -9.14 32.82 -1.93
CA LYS A 7 -10.50 32.25 -2.04
C LYS A 7 -10.60 31.25 -3.19
N GLN A 8 -10.05 31.56 -4.36
CA GLN A 8 -10.04 30.63 -5.50
C GLN A 8 -9.25 29.35 -5.22
N LYS A 9 -8.10 29.43 -4.53
CA LYS A 9 -7.33 28.24 -4.12
C LYS A 9 -8.10 27.36 -3.14
N LYS A 10 -8.85 27.97 -2.22
CA LYS A 10 -9.68 27.25 -1.26
C LYS A 10 -10.81 26.49 -1.96
N ASP A 11 -11.51 27.14 -2.89
CA ASP A 11 -12.59 26.51 -3.66
C ASP A 11 -12.08 25.32 -4.50
N VAL A 12 -10.88 25.41 -5.09
CA VAL A 12 -10.26 24.30 -5.85
C VAL A 12 -9.90 23.13 -4.93
N SER A 13 -9.33 23.40 -3.76
CA SER A 13 -8.98 22.36 -2.78
C SER A 13 -10.20 21.62 -2.22
N GLU A 14 -11.34 22.31 -2.08
CA GLU A 14 -12.60 21.69 -1.62
C GLU A 14 -13.16 20.73 -2.67
N ILE A 15 -13.12 21.10 -3.96
CA ILE A 15 -13.53 20.23 -5.08
C ILE A 15 -12.62 19.01 -5.21
N GLU A 16 -11.31 19.19 -5.08
CA GLU A 16 -10.36 18.06 -5.10
C GLU A 16 -10.63 17.07 -3.95
N ASN A 17 -10.95 17.58 -2.76
CA ASN A 17 -11.28 16.72 -1.63
C ASN A 17 -12.60 15.97 -1.81
N GLU A 18 -13.61 16.60 -2.43
CA GLU A 18 -14.85 15.91 -2.80
C GLU A 18 -14.56 14.71 -3.73
N HIS A 19 -13.75 14.91 -4.77
CA HIS A 19 -13.33 13.83 -5.65
C HIS A 19 -12.50 12.74 -4.94
N ARG A 20 -11.60 13.12 -4.02
CA ARG A 20 -10.84 12.15 -3.21
C ARG A 20 -11.76 11.34 -2.28
N ILE A 21 -12.83 11.94 -1.76
CA ILE A 21 -13.84 11.23 -0.95
C ILE A 21 -14.60 10.23 -1.83
N ASP A 22 -15.02 10.60 -3.03
CA ASP A 22 -15.67 9.68 -3.97
C ASP A 22 -14.78 8.48 -4.31
N GLN A 23 -13.50 8.74 -4.57
CA GLN A 23 -12.49 7.68 -4.79
C GLN A 23 -12.35 6.79 -3.57
N LEU A 24 -12.25 7.36 -2.37
CA LEU A 24 -12.15 6.60 -1.12
C LEU A 24 -13.34 5.67 -0.93
N VAL A 25 -14.57 6.14 -1.20
CA VAL A 25 -15.78 5.31 -1.13
C VAL A 25 -15.71 4.13 -2.09
N ASP A 26 -15.36 4.37 -3.35
CA ASP A 26 -15.26 3.33 -4.38
C ASP A 26 -14.20 2.26 -4.02
N VAL A 27 -13.03 2.69 -3.54
CA VAL A 27 -11.95 1.77 -3.13
C VAL A 27 -12.35 0.94 -1.90
N VAL A 28 -12.98 1.55 -0.90
CA VAL A 28 -13.50 0.84 0.29
C VAL A 28 -14.56 -0.18 -0.09
N GLU A 29 -15.48 0.15 -1.00
CA GLU A 29 -16.52 -0.78 -1.47
C GLU A 29 -15.91 -1.99 -2.21
N LYS A 30 -14.94 -1.73 -3.09
CA LYS A 30 -14.20 -2.78 -3.81
C LYS A 30 -13.43 -3.67 -2.84
N HIS A 31 -12.74 -3.07 -1.87
CA HIS A 31 -12.02 -3.80 -0.82
C HIS A 31 -12.96 -4.69 -0.02
N THR A 32 -14.02 -4.13 0.56
CA THR A 32 -14.99 -4.88 1.37
C THR A 32 -15.62 -6.05 0.59
N ARG A 33 -15.96 -5.83 -0.68
CA ARG A 33 -16.54 -6.88 -1.54
C ARG A 33 -15.55 -8.03 -1.75
N THR A 34 -14.30 -7.72 -2.08
CA THR A 34 -13.28 -8.74 -2.33
C THR A 34 -12.88 -9.48 -1.06
N GLU A 35 -12.79 -8.82 0.11
CA GLU A 35 -12.55 -9.51 1.39
C GLU A 35 -13.63 -10.53 1.67
N ARG A 36 -14.90 -10.11 1.55
CA ARG A 36 -16.03 -11.02 1.75
C ARG A 36 -15.98 -12.23 0.81
N HIS A 37 -15.55 -12.04 -0.43
CA HIS A 37 -15.35 -13.15 -1.36
C HIS A 37 -14.22 -14.08 -0.93
N LEU A 38 -13.09 -13.54 -0.46
CA LEU A 38 -11.97 -14.34 0.05
C LEU A 38 -12.35 -15.13 1.30
N GLU A 39 -13.16 -14.56 2.19
CA GLU A 39 -13.69 -15.24 3.38
C GLU A 39 -14.62 -16.40 2.99
N GLN A 40 -15.64 -16.12 2.16
CA GLN A 40 -16.70 -17.07 1.82
C GLN A 40 -16.22 -18.20 0.90
N TYR A 41 -15.26 -17.94 0.01
CA TYR A 41 -14.81 -18.89 -1.01
C TYR A 41 -13.33 -19.29 -0.84
N SER A 42 -12.76 -19.10 0.35
CA SER A 42 -11.37 -19.46 0.71
C SER A 42 -10.95 -20.88 0.28
N ASN A 43 -11.91 -21.82 0.18
CA ASN A 43 -11.67 -23.22 -0.20
C ASN A 43 -11.99 -23.57 -1.66
N ILE A 44 -12.62 -22.66 -2.43
CA ILE A 44 -13.05 -22.90 -3.82
C ILE A 44 -12.24 -22.00 -4.77
N GLY A 45 -11.55 -22.56 -5.78
CA GLY A 45 -10.74 -21.81 -6.76
C GLY A 45 -9.22 -22.06 -6.74
N ASN A 46 -8.52 -21.56 -7.78
CA ASN A 46 -7.06 -21.66 -7.97
C ASN A 46 -6.31 -20.82 -6.91
N SER A 47 -5.25 -21.37 -6.31
CA SER A 47 -4.42 -20.70 -5.30
C SER A 47 -3.80 -19.40 -5.81
N GLU A 48 -3.31 -19.38 -7.05
CA GLU A 48 -2.68 -18.20 -7.66
C GLU A 48 -3.66 -17.02 -7.75
N ASN A 49 -4.92 -17.29 -8.11
CA ASN A 49 -5.95 -16.24 -8.19
C ASN A 49 -6.31 -15.66 -6.81
N ARG A 50 -6.12 -16.42 -5.72
CA ARG A 50 -6.35 -15.94 -4.35
C ARG A 50 -5.21 -15.09 -3.85
N GLU A 51 -3.97 -15.44 -4.20
CA GLU A 51 -2.80 -14.63 -3.88
C GLU A 51 -2.86 -13.29 -4.60
N HIS A 52 -3.15 -13.30 -5.90
CA HIS A 52 -3.34 -12.07 -6.66
C HIS A 52 -4.50 -11.21 -6.11
N ALA A 53 -5.61 -11.83 -5.70
CA ALA A 53 -6.69 -11.10 -5.05
C ALA A 53 -6.27 -10.48 -3.70
N ARG A 54 -5.41 -11.14 -2.92
CA ARG A 54 -4.86 -10.57 -1.68
C ARG A 54 -3.89 -9.41 -1.94
N GLU A 55 -3.07 -9.49 -2.98
CA GLU A 55 -2.20 -8.39 -3.42
C GLU A 55 -3.01 -7.15 -3.78
N ILE A 56 -4.05 -7.30 -4.60
CA ILE A 56 -4.96 -6.21 -4.97
C ILE A 56 -5.62 -5.60 -3.72
N GLN A 57 -5.97 -6.41 -2.72
CA GLN A 57 -6.56 -5.91 -1.48
C GLN A 57 -5.60 -5.04 -0.68
N LYS A 58 -4.31 -5.41 -0.65
CA LYS A 58 -3.26 -4.63 0.00
C LYS A 58 -3.01 -3.29 -0.71
N GLU A 59 -3.02 -3.29 -2.05
CA GLU A 59 -2.93 -2.05 -2.85
C GLU A 59 -4.11 -1.11 -2.54
N ARG A 60 -5.32 -1.66 -2.36
CA ARG A 60 -6.50 -0.87 -1.98
C ARG A 60 -6.40 -0.31 -0.57
N GLU A 61 -5.83 -1.05 0.38
CA GLU A 61 -5.57 -0.54 1.74
C GLU A 61 -4.57 0.62 1.74
N GLU A 62 -3.54 0.53 0.91
CA GLU A 62 -2.58 1.61 0.68
C GLU A 62 -3.27 2.85 0.12
N GLU A 63 -4.05 2.68 -0.95
CA GLU A 63 -4.81 3.76 -1.56
C GLU A 63 -5.79 4.41 -0.58
N ILE A 64 -6.49 3.62 0.23
CA ILE A 64 -7.38 4.10 1.31
C ILE A 64 -6.60 4.98 2.30
N ASN A 65 -5.43 4.53 2.75
CA ASN A 65 -4.63 5.27 3.72
C ASN A 65 -4.06 6.56 3.12
N THR A 66 -3.57 6.51 1.89
CA THR A 66 -3.10 7.69 1.16
C THR A 66 -4.21 8.72 0.99
N LEU A 67 -5.39 8.31 0.52
CA LEU A 67 -6.55 9.20 0.34
C LEU A 67 -6.98 9.83 1.68
N LYS A 68 -7.05 9.04 2.75
CA LYS A 68 -7.36 9.54 4.10
C LYS A 68 -6.35 10.58 4.58
N ASN A 69 -5.06 10.34 4.36
CA ASN A 69 -3.99 11.24 4.78
C ASN A 69 -4.04 12.57 4.01
N ILE A 70 -4.24 12.51 2.69
CA ILE A 70 -4.35 13.71 1.85
C ILE A 70 -5.58 14.54 2.26
N ILE A 71 -6.74 13.90 2.46
CA ILE A 71 -7.96 14.60 2.88
C ILE A 71 -7.80 15.25 4.27
N ALA A 72 -7.20 14.54 5.23
CA ALA A 72 -7.10 15.00 6.61
C ALA A 72 -6.02 16.07 6.82
N TYR A 73 -4.91 15.98 6.12
CA TYR A 73 -3.70 16.77 6.41
C TYR A 73 -3.24 17.66 5.26
N GLY A 74 -3.81 17.49 4.06
CA GLY A 74 -3.37 18.16 2.83
C GLY A 74 -2.13 17.49 2.21
N ASP A 75 -1.89 17.73 0.92
CA ASP A 75 -0.77 17.14 0.16
C ASP A 75 0.61 17.51 0.75
N ASP A 76 0.74 18.69 1.35
CA ASP A 76 2.00 19.20 1.91
C ASP A 76 2.46 18.45 3.19
N LYS A 77 1.60 17.60 3.77
CA LYS A 77 1.87 16.83 5.00
C LYS A 77 2.06 15.33 4.79
N LEU A 78 2.21 14.86 3.55
CA LEU A 78 2.78 13.53 3.26
C LEU A 78 4.23 13.37 3.80
N GLN A 79 4.81 14.42 4.40
CA GLN A 79 6.09 14.38 5.12
C GLN A 79 5.97 13.84 6.56
N ASP A 80 5.40 12.65 6.73
CA ASP A 80 5.89 11.75 7.79
C ASP A 80 6.59 10.57 7.11
N THR A 81 7.67 10.92 6.40
CA THR A 81 8.35 10.08 5.41
C THR A 81 8.92 8.80 6.02
N VAL A 82 9.19 8.78 7.33
CA VAL A 82 9.78 7.63 8.01
C VAL A 82 8.75 6.51 8.21
N ALA A 83 7.50 6.85 8.54
CA ALA A 83 6.44 5.86 8.73
C ALA A 83 6.05 5.20 7.40
N ASP A 84 5.93 5.99 6.33
CA ASP A 84 5.61 5.48 5.00
C ASP A 84 6.78 4.70 4.38
N GLU A 85 8.03 5.15 4.57
CA GLU A 85 9.21 4.39 4.14
C GLU A 85 9.30 3.05 4.89
N LEU A 86 8.97 3.05 6.19
CA LEU A 86 8.96 1.85 7.00
C LEU A 86 7.86 0.87 6.56
N ASP A 87 6.63 1.34 6.37
CA ASP A 87 5.51 0.52 5.93
C ASP A 87 5.79 -0.12 4.57
N ASN A 88 6.31 0.65 3.61
CA ASN A 88 6.71 0.14 2.30
C ASN A 88 7.81 -0.93 2.38
N LEU A 89 8.82 -0.73 3.23
CA LEU A 89 9.87 -1.72 3.44
C LEU A 89 9.33 -3.01 4.07
N GLU A 90 8.46 -2.88 5.07
CA GLU A 90 7.84 -4.01 5.78
C GLU A 90 6.95 -4.83 4.83
N LYS A 91 6.18 -4.15 3.99
CA LYS A 91 5.32 -4.75 2.98
C LYS A 91 6.10 -5.50 1.90
N ASN A 92 7.18 -4.90 1.41
CA ASN A 92 8.06 -5.54 0.42
C ASN A 92 8.79 -6.75 1.00
N TYR A 93 9.16 -6.68 2.28
CA TYR A 93 9.78 -7.79 3.00
C TYR A 93 8.82 -8.98 3.10
N ILE A 94 7.62 -8.76 3.65
CA ILE A 94 6.59 -9.81 3.81
C ILE A 94 6.24 -10.47 2.47
N TYR A 95 6.02 -9.67 1.42
CA TYR A 95 5.69 -10.18 0.10
C TYR A 95 6.78 -11.12 -0.45
N SER A 96 8.03 -10.72 -0.29
CA SER A 96 9.15 -11.49 -0.84
C SER A 96 9.46 -12.76 -0.03
N GLU A 97 9.20 -12.74 1.27
CA GLU A 97 9.27 -13.96 2.10
C GLU A 97 8.22 -14.97 1.66
N GLY A 98 6.96 -14.54 1.44
CA GLY A 98 5.92 -15.43 0.90
C GLY A 98 6.31 -16.00 -0.47
N TYR A 99 6.84 -15.16 -1.37
CA TYR A 99 7.34 -15.64 -2.66
C TYR A 99 8.47 -16.67 -2.53
N LEU A 100 9.40 -16.47 -1.58
CA LEU A 100 10.47 -17.44 -1.29
C LEU A 100 9.90 -18.74 -0.73
N GLU A 101 8.97 -18.69 0.22
CA GLU A 101 8.34 -19.89 0.80
C GLU A 101 7.68 -20.77 -0.26
N HIS A 102 7.04 -20.15 -1.26
CA HIS A 102 6.33 -20.88 -2.32
C HIS A 102 7.23 -21.32 -3.48
N ASN A 103 8.31 -20.58 -3.78
CA ASN A 103 9.07 -20.78 -5.01
C ASN A 103 10.52 -21.21 -4.80
N ALA A 104 11.03 -21.27 -3.56
CA ALA A 104 12.43 -21.56 -3.27
C ALA A 104 12.93 -22.90 -3.85
N GLU A 105 12.06 -23.92 -3.93
CA GLU A 105 12.43 -25.24 -4.46
C GLU A 105 12.69 -25.25 -5.97
N HIS A 106 12.08 -24.31 -6.71
CA HIS A 106 12.17 -24.22 -8.17
C HIS A 106 12.99 -23.02 -8.64
N MET A 107 13.46 -22.18 -7.71
CA MET A 107 14.21 -20.96 -8.02
C MET A 107 15.67 -21.26 -8.34
N PRO A 108 16.25 -20.62 -9.38
CA PRO A 108 17.69 -20.65 -9.62
C PRO A 108 18.46 -20.17 -8.39
N LYS A 109 19.58 -20.86 -8.08
CA LYS A 109 20.38 -20.58 -6.87
C LYS A 109 20.87 -19.14 -6.80
N GLU A 110 21.18 -18.54 -7.95
CA GLU A 110 21.64 -17.15 -8.04
C GLU A 110 20.53 -16.15 -7.72
N ASP A 111 19.32 -16.37 -8.24
CA ASP A 111 18.15 -15.56 -7.94
C ASP A 111 17.76 -15.65 -6.46
N MET A 112 17.81 -16.84 -5.89
CA MET A 112 17.55 -17.05 -4.46
C MET A 112 18.59 -16.33 -3.58
N LYS A 113 19.86 -16.31 -3.99
CA LYS A 113 20.91 -15.57 -3.28
C LYS A 113 20.66 -14.06 -3.34
N ASN A 114 20.39 -13.53 -4.51
CA ASN A 114 20.11 -12.10 -4.72
C ASN A 114 18.85 -11.65 -3.97
N LEU A 115 17.83 -12.50 -3.92
CA LEU A 115 16.58 -12.20 -3.23
C LEU A 115 16.77 -12.19 -1.70
N LYS A 116 17.55 -13.13 -1.14
CA LYS A 116 17.93 -13.13 0.28
C LYS A 116 18.75 -11.90 0.67
N GLU A 117 19.70 -11.49 -0.18
CA GLU A 117 20.49 -10.27 0.03
C GLU A 117 19.61 -9.02 0.04
N LYS A 118 18.62 -8.95 -0.87
CA LYS A 118 17.60 -7.88 -0.84
C LYS A 118 16.74 -7.91 0.43
N GLN A 119 16.39 -9.08 0.97
CA GLN A 119 15.66 -9.17 2.25
C GLN A 119 16.48 -8.63 3.42
N GLU A 120 17.76 -8.98 3.49
CA GLU A 120 18.63 -8.50 4.57
C GLU A 120 18.79 -6.98 4.52
N ASN A 121 19.02 -6.42 3.32
CA ASN A 121 19.12 -4.97 3.13
C ASN A 121 17.84 -4.23 3.58
N ARG A 122 16.66 -4.80 3.29
CA ARG A 122 15.38 -4.23 3.76
C ARG A 122 15.27 -4.31 5.28
N ARG A 123 15.68 -5.43 5.89
CA ARG A 123 15.68 -5.62 7.34
C ARG A 123 16.62 -4.65 8.06
N GLU A 124 17.80 -4.40 7.49
CA GLU A 124 18.73 -3.38 7.99
C GLU A 124 18.15 -1.99 7.88
N LYS A 125 17.55 -1.64 6.74
CA LYS A 125 16.93 -0.33 6.54
C LYS A 125 15.75 -0.09 7.49
N MET A 126 14.91 -1.10 7.70
CA MET A 126 13.83 -1.03 8.70
C MET A 126 14.37 -0.82 10.12
N ARG A 127 15.50 -1.46 10.49
CA ARG A 127 16.15 -1.22 11.79
C ARG A 127 16.68 0.21 11.89
N GLU A 128 17.34 0.71 10.85
CA GLU A 128 17.84 2.09 10.82
C GLU A 128 16.70 3.09 11.04
N LEU A 129 15.55 2.89 10.39
CA LEU A 129 14.39 3.76 10.49
C LEU A 129 13.64 3.62 11.83
N LYS A 130 13.59 2.42 12.44
CA LYS A 130 12.94 2.17 13.75
C LYS A 130 13.74 2.72 14.93
N PHE A 131 15.06 2.92 14.79
CA PHE A 131 15.95 3.37 15.87
C PHE A 131 16.56 4.76 15.62
N LYS A 132 15.98 5.52 14.70
CA LYS A 132 16.31 6.93 14.42
C LYS A 132 15.49 7.85 15.32
#